data_AF-A0A3G2GCY4-F1
#
_entry.id   AF-A0A3G2GCY4-F1
#
_cell.length_a   1.000
_cell.length_b   1.000
_cell.length_c   1.000
_cell.angle_alpha   90.00
_cell.angle_beta   90.00
_cell.angle_gamma   90.00
#
_symmetry.space_group_name_H-M   'P 1'
#
loop_
_entity.id
_entity.type
_entity.pdbx_description
1 polymer ?
#
loop_
_entity_poly.entity_id
_entity_poly.type
_entity_poly.pdbx_seq_one_letter_code
_entity_poly.pdbx_strand_id
1 'polypeptide(L)' 'MKKLITITGIFAFLLVSQNAFSQEKNAAINANTIKRDTKQKTVIYNGSVNYKSEFISFDNAEQVVMDENTSTMKIYNPKI' A
#
# COMPACT_ATOMS: atom_id res chain seq x y z
N MET A 1 4.85 -35.64 -29.37
CA MET A 1 3.77 -34.63 -29.38
C MET A 1 3.26 -34.26 -27.99
N LYS A 2 3.00 -35.22 -27.08
CA LYS A 2 2.49 -34.90 -25.71
C LYS A 2 3.39 -33.95 -24.89
N LYS A 3 4.72 -34.06 -24.98
CA LYS A 3 5.68 -33.21 -24.24
C LYS A 3 5.71 -31.74 -24.69
N LEU A 4 5.42 -31.46 -25.97
CA LEU A 4 5.41 -30.09 -26.50
C LEU A 4 4.21 -29.29 -25.96
N ILE A 5 3.06 -29.95 -25.82
CA ILE A 5 1.82 -29.35 -25.28
C ILE A 5 1.99 -28.98 -23.80
N THR A 6 2.75 -29.77 -23.04
CA THR A 6 3.02 -29.50 -21.62
C THR A 6 3.93 -28.28 -21.43
N ILE A 7 4.95 -28.12 -22.28
CA ILE A 7 5.91 -27.02 -22.18
C ILE A 7 5.26 -25.67 -22.54
N THR A 8 4.42 -25.63 -23.57
CA THR A 8 3.69 -24.41 -23.94
C THR A 8 2.68 -23.98 -22.89
N GLY A 9 2.01 -24.93 -22.21
CA GLY A 9 1.09 -24.62 -21.11
C GLY A 9 1.78 -23.96 -19.91
N ILE A 10 2.96 -24.46 -19.53
CA ILE A 10 3.76 -23.89 -18.42
C ILE A 10 4.24 -22.47 -18.77
N PHE A 11 4.66 -22.24 -20.01
CA PHE A 11 5.10 -20.94 -20.48
C PHE A 11 3.97 -19.90 -20.51
N ALA A 12 2.77 -20.31 -20.93
CA ALA A 12 1.59 -19.45 -20.90
C ALA A 12 1.24 -19.04 -19.46
N PHE A 13 1.30 -19.96 -18.50
CA PHE A 13 1.01 -19.68 -17.08
C PHE A 13 2.00 -18.70 -16.44
N LEU A 14 3.27 -18.74 -16.85
CA LEU A 14 4.33 -17.82 -16.41
C LEU A 14 4.15 -16.38 -16.94
N LEU A 15 3.53 -16.23 -18.11
CA LEU A 15 3.33 -14.91 -18.74
C LEU A 15 2.11 -14.17 -18.17
N VAL A 16 1.05 -14.87 -17.74
CA VAL A 16 -0.10 -14.22 -17.09
C VAL A 16 0.14 -13.85 -15.62
N SER A 17 1.09 -14.49 -14.93
CA SER A 17 1.36 -14.19 -13.51
C SER A 17 2.03 -12.83 -13.27
N GLN A 18 2.55 -12.16 -14.30
CA GLN A 18 3.25 -10.87 -14.13
C GLN A 18 2.30 -9.69 -13.87
N ASN A 19 1.02 -9.81 -14.22
CA ASN A 19 0.04 -8.72 -14.10
C ASN A 19 -0.77 -8.74 -12.78
N ALA A 20 -0.50 -9.69 -11.87
CA ALA A 20 -1.30 -9.87 -10.65
C ALA A 20 -0.90 -8.94 -9.48
N PHE A 21 0.15 -8.12 -9.62
CA PHE A 21 0.50 -7.10 -8.62
C PHE A 21 -0.22 -5.78 -8.92
N SER A 22 -1.48 -5.69 -8.51
CA SER A 22 -2.23 -4.43 -8.45
C SER A 22 -1.75 -3.60 -7.25
N GLN A 23 -0.60 -2.94 -7.37
CA GLN A 23 -0.25 -1.85 -6.46
C GLN A 23 -1.17 -0.67 -6.75
N GLU A 24 -1.97 -0.25 -5.77
CA GLU A 24 -2.82 0.93 -5.89
C GLU A 24 -1.96 2.15 -6.23
N LYS A 25 -2.12 2.66 -7.45
CA LYS A 25 -1.23 3.67 -8.05
C LYS A 25 -1.45 5.08 -7.49
N ASN A 26 -2.52 5.29 -6.71
CA ASN A 26 -3.10 6.62 -6.51
C ASN A 26 -3.04 7.16 -5.07
N ALA A 27 -2.56 6.36 -4.09
CA ALA A 27 -2.39 6.81 -2.71
C ALA A 27 -0.90 6.90 -2.36
N ALA A 28 -0.41 8.11 -2.09
CA ALA A 28 0.96 8.35 -1.66
C ALA A 28 0.96 8.91 -0.24
N ILE A 29 1.71 8.26 0.65
CA ILE A 29 1.96 8.73 2.02
C ILE A 29 3.46 8.88 2.24
N ASN A 30 3.88 10.05 2.70
CA ASN A 30 5.27 10.36 3.05
C ASN A 30 5.32 10.81 4.51
N ALA A 31 6.32 10.36 5.25
CA ALA A 31 6.52 10.70 6.66
C ALA A 31 8.01 10.62 7.02
N ASN A 32 8.43 11.28 8.10
CA ASN A 32 9.80 11.21 8.59
C ASN A 32 10.12 9.83 9.18
N THR A 33 9.16 9.20 9.84
CA THR A 33 9.35 7.87 10.44
C THR A 33 8.10 7.04 10.30
N ILE A 34 8.27 5.75 10.00
CA ILE A 34 7.20 4.77 9.87
C ILE A 34 7.48 3.63 10.84
N LYS A 35 6.52 3.32 11.71
CA LYS A 35 6.57 2.19 12.63
C LYS A 35 5.35 1.30 12.43
N ARG A 36 5.58 0.01 12.19
CA ARG A 36 4.50 -0.99 12.10
C ARG A 36 4.51 -1.88 13.34
N ASP A 37 3.37 -2.01 14.00
CA ASP A 37 3.13 -3.00 15.05
C ASP A 37 2.31 -4.16 14.45
N THR A 38 2.95 -5.31 14.26
CA THR A 38 2.31 -6.49 13.67
C THR A 38 1.36 -7.20 14.63
N LYS A 39 1.50 -7.02 15.94
CA LYS A 39 0.59 -7.62 16.94
C LYS A 39 -0.73 -6.87 16.95
N GLN A 40 -0.66 -5.54 16.94
CA GLN A 40 -1.82 -4.66 16.93
C GLN A 40 -2.35 -4.41 15.51
N LYS A 41 -1.59 -4.80 14.47
CA LYS A 41 -1.89 -4.53 13.06
C LYS A 41 -2.13 -3.05 12.82
N THR A 42 -1.20 -2.23 13.31
CA THR A 42 -1.24 -0.78 13.15
C THR A 42 0.04 -0.25 12.53
N VAL A 43 -0.08 0.78 11.71
CA VAL A 43 1.04 1.54 11.14
C VAL A 43 0.96 2.97 11.63
N ILE A 44 2.04 3.45 12.23
CA ILE A 44 2.18 4.81 12.75
C ILE A 44 3.17 5.55 11.87
N TYR A 45 2.70 6.60 11.21
CA TYR A 45 3.48 7.55 10.44
C TYR A 45 3.70 8.79 11.32
N ASN A 46 4.95 9.21 11.54
CA ASN A 46 5.29 10.33 12.40
C ASN A 46 6.14 11.36 11.68
N GLY A 47 5.89 12.63 11.98
CA GLY A 47 6.68 13.78 11.54
C GLY A 47 6.40 14.16 10.10
N SER A 48 5.87 15.38 9.90
CA SER A 48 5.57 15.98 8.60
C SER A 48 4.90 15.02 7.62
N VAL A 49 3.83 14.37 8.09
CA VAL A 49 3.10 13.39 7.29
C VAL A 49 2.30 14.09 6.22
N ASN A 50 2.60 13.77 4.97
CA ASN A 50 1.88 14.25 3.80
C ASN A 50 1.14 13.06 3.18
N TYR A 51 -0.13 13.25 2.84
CA TYR A 51 -0.94 12.24 2.20
C TYR A 51 -1.67 12.84 1.00
N LYS A 52 -1.69 12.08 -0.10
CA LYS A 52 -2.42 12.45 -1.31
C LYS A 52 -3.11 11.25 -1.90
N SER A 53 -4.42 11.37 -2.09
CA SER A 53 -5.24 10.47 -2.90
C SER A 53 -6.16 11.25 -3.83
N GLU A 54 -7.00 10.55 -4.60
CA GLU A 54 -8.02 11.17 -5.44
C GLU A 54 -9.12 11.89 -4.63
N PHE A 55 -9.35 11.48 -3.38
CA PHE A 55 -10.46 11.96 -2.57
C PHE A 55 -10.04 12.91 -1.45
N ILE A 56 -8.89 12.66 -0.84
CA ILE A 56 -8.40 13.45 0.30
C ILE A 56 -6.91 13.75 0.14
N SER A 57 -6.52 14.93 0.58
CA SER A 57 -5.12 15.35 0.66
C SER A 57 -4.91 16.23 1.87
N PHE A 58 -3.78 16.04 2.56
CA PHE A 58 -3.35 16.92 3.63
C PHE A 58 -1.83 16.94 3.70
N ASP A 59 -1.31 18.05 4.20
CA ASP A 59 0.12 18.26 4.35
C ASP A 59 0.49 18.49 5.83
N ASN A 60 1.70 18.07 6.16
CA ASN A 60 2.41 18.35 7.40
C ASN A 60 1.59 18.00 8.67
N ALA A 61 0.88 16.87 8.65
CA ALA A 61 0.30 16.31 9.85
C ALA A 61 1.40 15.81 10.79
N GLU A 62 1.18 15.92 12.10
CA GLU A 62 2.16 15.49 13.09
C GLU A 62 2.29 13.97 13.12
N GLN A 63 1.15 13.28 13.05
CA GLN A 63 1.07 11.83 13.10
C GLN A 63 -0.16 11.31 12.33
N VAL A 64 -0.01 10.14 11.71
CA VAL A 64 -1.13 9.36 11.18
C VAL A 64 -1.04 7.94 11.72
N VAL A 65 -2.14 7.44 12.27
CA VAL A 65 -2.25 6.04 12.73
C VAL A 65 -3.25 5.32 11.84
N MET A 66 -2.78 4.28 11.15
CA MET A 66 -3.57 3.41 10.30
C MET A 66 -3.82 2.08 10.99
N ASP A 67 -5.08 1.69 11.11
CA ASP A 67 -5.48 0.34 11.48
C ASP A 67 -5.57 -0.53 10.23
N GLU A 68 -4.77 -1.59 10.15
CA GLU A 68 -4.69 -2.46 8.96
C GLU A 68 -5.88 -3.44 8.86
N ASN A 69 -6.66 -3.67 9.92
CA ASN A 69 -7.86 -4.53 9.85
C ASN A 69 -9.04 -3.77 9.25
N THR A 70 -9.18 -2.49 9.60
CA THR A 70 -10.32 -1.66 9.20
C THR A 70 -9.97 -0.67 8.10
N SER A 71 -8.69 -0.58 7.71
CA SER A 71 -8.17 0.43 6.78
C SER A 71 -8.51 1.87 7.19
N THR A 72 -8.74 2.10 8.48
CA THR A 72 -9.11 3.42 9.00
C THR A 72 -7.86 4.21 9.36
N MET A 73 -7.81 5.47 8.93
CA MET A 73 -6.74 6.40 9.27
C MET A 73 -7.22 7.43 10.28
N LYS A 74 -6.47 7.58 11.38
CA LYS A 74 -6.61 8.69 12.33
C LYS A 74 -5.49 9.70 12.06
N ILE A 75 -5.87 10.92 11.73
CA ILE A 75 -4.95 12.00 11.36
C ILE A 75 -4.88 12.97 12.54
N TYR A 76 -3.68 13.25 13.02
CA TYR A 76 -3.43 14.10 14.18
C TYR A 76 -2.76 15.40 13.75
N ASN A 77 -3.37 16.52 14.15
CA ASN A 77 -2.91 17.89 13.87
C ASN A 77 -2.56 18.13 12.38
N PRO A 78 -3.47 17.82 11.43
CA PRO A 78 -3.22 18.17 10.04
C PRO A 78 -3.20 19.70 9.88
N LYS A 79 -2.30 20.22 9.05
CA LYS A 79 -2.43 21.59 8.55
C LYS A 79 -3.31 21.55 7.31
N ILE A 80 -4.43 22.26 7.37
CA ILE A 80 -5.38 22.44 6.26
C ILE A 80 -4.96 23.69 5.48
#